data_AF-A0A6C0HH73-F1
#
_entry.id   AF-A0A6C0HH73-F1
#
_cell.length_a   1.000
_cell.length_b   1.000
_cell.length_c   1.000
_cell.angle_alpha   90.00
_cell.angle_beta   90.00
_cell.angle_gamma   90.00
#
_symmetry.space_group_name_H-M   'P 1'
#
loop_
_entity.id
_entity.type
_entity.pdbx_description
1 polymer ?
#
loop_
_entity_poly.entity_id
_entity_poly.type
_entity_poly.pdbx_seq_one_letter_code
_entity_poly.pdbx_strand_id
1 'polypeptide(L)'
;MSTEFKVAYLLDKIMLDDETSKCIKTSIDNIMRDGKIDQYDIPEILFLITDIMNNSSVVNTKLTAENLASLIKELYKFIEKQYNLVPDESQKAGFDRLIDSCIKLILFQPKVKTAIKNCLTTLNTCCK
;
A
#
# COMPACT_ATOMS: atom_id res chain seq x y z
N MET A 1 9.21 -18.62 -11.72
CA MET A 1 7.88 -18.31 -11.16
C MET A 1 7.35 -17.08 -11.88
N SER A 2 6.16 -17.13 -12.48
CA SER A 2 5.59 -15.93 -13.13
C SER A 2 5.26 -14.85 -12.10
N THR A 3 5.10 -13.61 -12.56
CA THR A 3 4.71 -12.45 -11.74
C THR A 3 3.45 -12.73 -10.92
N GLU A 4 2.41 -13.31 -11.54
CA GLU A 4 1.16 -13.65 -10.87
C GLU A 4 1.34 -14.66 -9.73
N PHE A 5 2.10 -15.75 -9.98
CA PHE A 5 2.37 -16.74 -8.95
C PHE A 5 3.14 -16.16 -7.75
N LYS A 6 4.04 -15.20 -8.00
CA LYS A 6 4.79 -14.54 -6.92
C LYS A 6 3.88 -13.65 -6.05
N VAL A 7 3.00 -12.88 -6.68
CA VAL A 7 2.08 -11.98 -5.99
C VAL A 7 1.07 -12.77 -5.17
N ALA A 8 0.45 -13.81 -5.74
CA ALA A 8 -0.50 -14.66 -5.04
C ALA A 8 0.13 -15.34 -3.81
N TYR A 9 1.32 -15.90 -3.95
CA TYR A 9 2.05 -16.50 -2.84
C TYR A 9 2.32 -15.51 -1.68
N LEU A 10 2.73 -14.29 -2.02
CA LEU A 10 2.99 -13.25 -1.01
C LEU A 10 1.70 -12.80 -0.34
N LEU A 11 0.61 -12.63 -1.09
CA LEU A 11 -0.69 -12.29 -0.55
C LEU A 11 -1.14 -13.34 0.49
N ASP A 12 -1.11 -14.62 0.13
CA ASP A 12 -1.48 -15.71 1.04
C ASP A 12 -0.64 -15.67 2.32
N LYS A 13 0.68 -15.47 2.19
CA LYS A 13 1.57 -15.41 3.36
C LYS A 13 1.30 -14.22 4.27
N ILE A 14 0.97 -13.05 3.72
CA ILE A 14 0.63 -11.85 4.51
C ILE A 14 -0.72 -12.06 5.20
N MET A 15 -1.70 -12.68 4.53
CA MET A 15 -3.04 -12.90 5.09
C MET A 15 -3.09 -14.04 6.13
N LEU A 16 -2.20 -15.02 6.02
CA LEU A 16 -2.06 -16.11 7.00
C LEU A 16 -1.25 -15.72 8.24
N ASP A 17 -0.67 -14.51 8.27
CA ASP A 17 0.01 -14.00 9.45
C ASP A 17 -1.02 -13.38 10.42
N ASP A 18 -1.20 -14.01 11.58
CA ASP A 18 -2.23 -13.64 12.55
C ASP A 18 -2.08 -12.20 13.04
N GLU A 19 -0.85 -11.72 13.24
CA GLU A 19 -0.58 -10.36 13.72
C GLU A 19 -0.91 -9.33 12.64
N THR A 20 -0.52 -9.58 11.39
CA THR A 20 -0.88 -8.75 10.24
C THR A 20 -2.39 -8.72 10.04
N SER A 21 -3.06 -9.87 10.13
CA SER A 21 -4.51 -9.97 9.99
C SER A 21 -5.25 -9.15 11.07
N LYS A 22 -4.83 -9.25 12.34
CA LYS A 22 -5.36 -8.42 13.44
C LYS A 22 -5.11 -6.93 13.22
N CYS A 23 -3.93 -6.57 12.73
CA CYS A 23 -3.56 -5.18 12.44
C CYS A 23 -4.45 -4.59 11.34
N ILE A 24 -4.64 -5.32 10.24
CA ILE A 24 -5.55 -4.93 9.15
C ILE A 24 -6.95 -4.71 9.71
N LYS A 25 -7.48 -5.69 10.43
CA LYS A 25 -8.83 -5.61 11.01
C LYS A 25 -9.00 -4.39 11.89
N THR A 26 -8.09 -4.20 12.85
CA THR A 26 -8.17 -3.07 13.79
C THR A 26 -8.09 -1.72 13.07
N SER A 27 -7.25 -1.62 12.05
CA SER A 27 -7.07 -0.38 11.29
C SER A 27 -8.29 -0.08 10.43
N ILE A 28 -8.82 -1.09 9.74
CA ILE A 28 -10.04 -0.94 8.92
C ILE A 28 -11.25 -0.63 9.79
N ASP A 29 -11.43 -1.31 10.93
CA ASP A 29 -12.52 -1.01 11.88
C ASP A 29 -12.45 0.45 12.39
N ASN A 30 -11.25 1.02 12.50
CA ASN A 30 -11.07 2.42 12.87
C ASN A 30 -11.36 3.40 11.75
N ILE A 31 -10.95 3.07 10.51
CA ILE A 31 -11.26 3.84 9.31
C ILE A 31 -12.78 3.86 9.10
N MET A 32 -13.44 2.70 9.22
CA MET A 32 -14.88 2.53 9.07
C MET A 32 -15.72 2.97 10.28
N ARG A 33 -15.18 3.79 11.19
CA ARG A 33 -15.88 4.13 12.45
C ARG A 33 -17.23 4.83 12.22
N ASP A 34 -17.37 5.57 11.12
CA ASP A 34 -18.62 6.23 10.69
C ASP A 34 -19.55 5.32 9.88
N GLY A 35 -19.15 4.06 9.65
CA GLY A 35 -19.90 3.03 8.95
C GLY A 35 -19.82 3.10 7.43
N LYS A 36 -18.97 3.95 6.84
CA LYS A 36 -18.80 4.06 5.39
C LYS A 36 -17.32 4.16 5.05
N ILE A 37 -16.99 3.81 3.80
CA ILE A 37 -15.70 4.14 3.22
C ILE A 37 -15.96 5.09 2.07
N ASP A 38 -15.23 6.19 2.07
CA ASP A 38 -15.23 7.16 1.00
C ASP A 38 -13.82 7.36 0.41
N GLN A 39 -13.70 8.30 -0.51
CA GLN A 39 -12.45 8.59 -1.20
C GLN A 39 -11.32 9.06 -0.26
N TYR A 40 -11.64 9.63 0.91
CA TYR A 40 -10.67 10.13 1.88
C TYR A 40 -9.99 9.00 2.65
N ASP A 41 -10.62 7.84 2.71
CA ASP A 41 -10.09 6.65 3.39
C ASP A 41 -9.07 5.89 2.54
N ILE A 42 -9.14 6.00 1.20
CA ILE A 42 -8.24 5.28 0.29
C ILE A 42 -6.75 5.53 0.59
N PRO A 43 -6.30 6.79 0.79
CA PRO A 43 -4.92 7.05 1.21
C PRO A 43 -4.54 6.36 2.52
N GLU A 44 -5.45 6.28 3.49
CA GLU A 44 -5.19 5.64 4.79
C GLU A 44 -5.03 4.13 4.64
N ILE A 45 -5.91 3.49 3.86
CA ILE A 45 -5.81 2.06 3.54
C ILE A 45 -4.49 1.76 2.80
N LEU A 46 -4.11 2.58 1.83
CA LEU A 46 -2.85 2.38 1.09
C LEU A 46 -1.62 2.63 1.96
N PHE A 47 -1.72 3.54 2.93
CA PHE A 47 -0.66 3.76 3.91
C PHE A 47 -0.49 2.55 4.83
N LEU A 48 -1.59 1.99 5.33
CA LEU A 48 -1.61 0.73 6.09
C LEU A 48 -0.96 -0.40 5.29
N ILE A 49 -1.35 -0.60 4.03
CA ILE A 49 -0.74 -1.61 3.16
C ILE A 49 0.77 -1.38 3.05
N THR A 50 1.19 -0.14 2.84
CA THR A 50 2.62 0.21 2.73
C THR A 50 3.39 -0.09 4.01
N ASP A 51 2.79 0.17 5.17
CA ASP A 51 3.39 -0.10 6.47
C ASP A 51 3.54 -1.61 6.71
N ILE A 52 2.49 -2.39 6.42
CA ILE A 52 2.54 -3.86 6.46
C ILE A 52 3.66 -4.37 5.55
N MET A 53 3.79 -3.83 4.34
CA MET A 53 4.83 -4.26 3.41
C MET A 53 6.25 -3.92 3.87
N ASN A 54 6.44 -2.77 4.54
CA ASN A 54 7.75 -2.37 5.05
C ASN A 54 8.15 -3.15 6.31
N ASN A 55 7.18 -3.57 7.12
CA ASN A 55 7.42 -4.24 8.40
C ASN A 55 7.28 -5.77 8.32
N SER A 56 6.70 -6.31 7.25
CA SER A 56 6.53 -7.74 7.06
C SER A 56 7.86 -8.40 6.69
N SER A 57 8.29 -9.34 7.53
CA SER A 57 9.46 -10.20 7.27
C SER A 57 9.29 -11.05 6.01
N VAL A 58 8.04 -11.33 5.60
CA VAL A 58 7.67 -12.06 4.38
C VAL A 58 7.94 -11.22 3.12
N VAL A 59 7.76 -9.91 3.20
CA VAL A 59 7.91 -8.96 2.09
C VAL A 59 9.37 -8.49 1.92
N ASN A 60 10.31 -9.01 2.71
CA ASN A 60 11.75 -8.71 2.63
C ASN A 60 12.44 -9.23 1.35
N THR A 61 11.67 -9.54 0.30
CA THR A 61 12.20 -9.89 -1.01
C THR A 61 12.33 -8.61 -1.86
N LYS A 62 13.42 -8.48 -2.62
CA LYS A 62 13.55 -7.43 -3.64
C LYS A 62 12.44 -7.61 -4.69
N LEU A 63 11.34 -6.89 -4.52
CA LEU A 63 10.27 -6.79 -5.51
C LEU A 63 10.68 -5.76 -6.56
N THR A 64 10.33 -6.03 -7.82
CA THR A 64 10.37 -4.98 -8.85
C THR A 64 9.23 -4.00 -8.60
N ALA A 65 9.32 -2.80 -9.18
CA ALA A 65 8.26 -1.80 -9.05
C ALA A 65 6.90 -2.33 -9.54
N GLU A 66 6.88 -3.12 -10.62
CA GLU A 66 5.65 -3.74 -11.13
C GLU A 66 5.07 -4.76 -10.15
N ASN A 67 5.92 -5.63 -9.59
CA ASN A 67 5.48 -6.63 -8.62
C ASN A 67 4.94 -5.99 -7.33
N LEU A 68 5.58 -4.91 -6.87
CA LEU A 68 5.14 -4.12 -5.73
C LEU A 68 3.79 -3.44 -6.01
N ALA A 69 3.63 -2.81 -7.17
CA ALA A 69 2.36 -2.21 -7.58
C ALA A 69 1.22 -3.23 -7.61
N SER A 70 1.45 -4.39 -8.23
CA SER A 70 0.48 -5.47 -8.32
C SER A 70 0.12 -6.02 -6.94
N LEU A 71 1.11 -6.23 -6.07
CA LEU A 71 0.86 -6.72 -4.71
C LEU A 71 0.03 -5.72 -3.88
N ILE A 72 0.33 -4.41 -3.94
CA ILE A 72 -0.47 -3.38 -3.27
C ILE A 72 -1.91 -3.39 -3.79
N LYS A 73 -2.09 -3.49 -5.11
CA LYS A 73 -3.43 -3.49 -5.73
C LYS A 73 -4.24 -4.74 -5.37
N GLU A 74 -3.61 -5.91 -5.30
CA GLU A 74 -4.28 -7.14 -4.87
C GLU A 74 -4.60 -7.13 -3.36
N LEU A 75 -3.71 -6.62 -2.51
CA LEU A 75 -4.00 -6.40 -1.08
C LEU A 75 -5.18 -5.44 -0.88
N TYR A 76 -5.21 -4.34 -1.63
CA TYR A 76 -6.35 -3.42 -1.59
C TYR A 76 -7.65 -4.13 -1.99
N LYS A 77 -7.68 -4.85 -3.12
CA LYS A 77 -8.87 -5.61 -3.56
C LYS A 77 -9.30 -6.66 -2.55
N PHE A 78 -8.35 -7.28 -1.85
CA PHE A 78 -8.66 -8.23 -0.80
C PHE A 78 -9.38 -7.53 0.36
N ILE A 79 -8.83 -6.42 0.85
CA ILE A 79 -9.46 -5.61 1.90
C ILE A 79 -10.83 -5.12 1.45
N GLU A 80 -10.93 -4.62 0.21
CA GLU A 80 -12.19 -4.18 -0.40
C GLU A 80 -13.27 -5.27 -0.35
N LYS A 81 -12.94 -6.50 -0.75
CA LYS A 81 -13.87 -7.63 -0.71
C LYS A 81 -14.19 -8.08 0.70
N GLN A 82 -13.17 -8.21 1.55
CA GLN A 82 -13.30 -8.75 2.90
C GLN A 82 -14.19 -7.88 3.79
N TYR A 83 -14.11 -6.55 3.62
CA TYR A 83 -14.87 -5.58 4.40
C TYR A 83 -16.06 -5.00 3.62
N ASN A 84 -16.36 -5.54 2.43
CA ASN A 84 -17.45 -5.11 1.56
C ASN A 84 -17.41 -3.60 1.21
N LEU A 85 -16.22 -3.10 0.92
CA LEU A 85 -15.91 -1.70 0.64
C LEU A 85 -16.18 -1.34 -0.83
N VAL A 86 -17.32 -1.80 -1.36
CA VAL A 86 -17.63 -1.61 -2.78
C VAL A 86 -18.07 -0.15 -3.00
N PRO A 87 -17.30 0.67 -3.75
CA PRO A 87 -17.75 2.00 -4.08
C PRO A 87 -18.99 1.92 -4.98
N ASP A 88 -19.88 2.90 -4.87
CA ASP A 88 -20.98 3.06 -5.83
C ASP A 88 -20.41 3.02 -7.25
N GLU A 89 -21.10 2.35 -8.19
CA GLU A 89 -20.60 2.20 -9.57
C GLU A 89 -20.27 3.54 -10.23
N SER A 90 -21.01 4.60 -9.86
CA SER A 90 -20.79 5.97 -10.34
C SER A 90 -19.46 6.58 -9.85
N GLN A 91 -18.93 6.11 -8.72
CA GLN A 91 -17.70 6.61 -8.09
C GLN A 91 -16.47 5.72 -8.35
N LYS A 92 -16.69 4.48 -8.81
CA LYS A 92 -15.65 3.48 -9.03
C LYS A 92 -14.45 4.00 -9.84
N ALA A 93 -14.71 4.72 -10.93
CA ALA A 93 -13.63 5.30 -11.75
C ALA A 93 -12.80 6.34 -11.01
N GLY A 94 -13.40 7.08 -10.07
CA GLY A 94 -12.71 8.03 -9.19
C GLY A 94 -11.81 7.30 -8.19
N PHE A 95 -12.35 6.25 -7.56
CA PHE A 95 -11.61 5.38 -6.64
C PHE A 95 -10.40 4.74 -7.33
N ASP A 96 -10.59 4.13 -8.51
CA ASP A 96 -9.52 3.49 -9.29
C ASP A 96 -8.38 4.48 -9.59
N ARG A 97 -8.71 5.71 -10.00
CA ARG A 97 -7.71 6.76 -10.26
C ARG A 97 -6.97 7.18 -9.00
N LEU A 98 -7.65 7.25 -7.87
CA LEU A 98 -7.04 7.61 -6.59
C LEU A 98 -6.09 6.51 -6.11
N ILE A 99 -6.51 5.25 -6.16
CA ILE A 99 -5.68 4.07 -5.86
C ILE A 99 -4.42 4.08 -6.73
N ASP A 100 -4.57 4.21 -8.05
CA ASP A 100 -3.43 4.22 -8.98
C ASP A 100 -2.49 5.41 -8.71
N SER A 101 -3.03 6.57 -8.30
CA SER A 101 -2.25 7.74 -7.91
C SER A 101 -1.45 7.49 -6.63
N CYS A 102 -2.08 6.91 -5.61
CA CYS A 102 -1.43 6.57 -4.35
C CYS A 102 -0.32 5.52 -4.57
N ILE A 103 -0.56 4.48 -5.38
CA ILE A 103 0.47 3.48 -5.72
C ILE A 103 1.67 4.15 -6.39
N LYS A 104 1.45 5.04 -7.36
CA LYS A 104 2.55 5.79 -7.99
C LYS A 104 3.36 6.56 -6.96
N LEU A 105 2.69 7.29 -6.05
CA LEU A 105 3.36 8.06 -4.99
C LEU A 105 4.20 7.17 -4.07
N ILE A 106 3.68 6.00 -3.67
CA ILE A 106 4.42 5.01 -2.89
C ILE A 106 5.70 4.57 -3.63
N LEU A 107 5.59 4.27 -4.93
CA LEU A 107 6.75 3.89 -5.76
C LEU A 107 7.74 5.04 -5.98
N PHE A 108 7.28 6.30 -5.93
CA PHE A 108 8.13 7.48 -6.02
C PHE A 108 8.88 7.78 -4.71
N GLN A 109 8.34 7.39 -3.56
CA GLN A 109 8.89 7.74 -2.24
C GLN A 109 10.38 7.42 -2.07
N PRO A 110 10.92 6.26 -2.50
CA PRO A 110 12.36 5.97 -2.37
C PRO A 110 13.24 6.91 -3.21
N LYS A 111 12.77 7.28 -4.41
CA LYS A 111 13.47 8.21 -5.32
C LYS A 111 13.52 9.61 -4.71
N VAL A 112 12.38 10.06 -4.17
CA VAL A 112 12.28 11.36 -3.47
C VAL A 112 13.18 11.38 -2.23
N LYS A 113 13.14 10.34 -1.38
CA LYS A 113 14.03 10.21 -0.21
C LYS A 113 15.51 10.29 -0.61
N THR A 114 15.89 9.63 -1.69
CA THR A 114 17.27 9.66 -2.22
C THR A 114 17.67 11.05 -2.70
N ALA A 115 16.79 11.72 -3.47
CA ALA A 115 17.04 13.07 -3.96
C ALA A 115 17.21 14.09 -2.82
N ILE A 116 16.34 14.03 -1.79
CA ILE A 116 16.43 14.88 -0.60
C ILE A 116 17.75 14.64 0.14
N LYS A 117 18.11 13.36 0.38
CA LYS A 117 19.37 13.01 1.05
C LYS A 117 20.58 13.57 0.31
N ASN A 118 20.61 13.45 -1.01
CA ASN A 118 21.70 13.99 -1.84
C ASN A 118 21.77 15.51 -1.73
N CYS A 119 20.63 16.21 -1.82
CA CYS A 119 20.56 17.66 -1.68
C CYS A 119 21.08 18.14 -0.31
N LEU A 120 20.63 17.52 0.78
CA LEU A 120 21.09 17.86 2.14
C LEU A 120 22.58 17.58 2.34
N THR A 121 23.11 16.51 1.73
CA THR A 121 24.54 16.21 1.79
C THR A 121 25.35 17.32 1.12
N THR A 122 24.92 17.76 -0.07
CA THR A 122 25.55 18.87 -0.80
C THR A 122 25.47 20.19 -0.01
N LEU A 123 24.31 20.52 0.55
CA LEU A 123 24.15 21.73 1.37
C LEU A 123 25.05 21.71 2.60
N ASN A 124 25.13 20.58 3.31
CA ASN A 124 25.99 20.43 4.48
C ASN A 124 27.49 20.49 4.13
N THR A 125 27.88 20.10 2.92
CA THR A 125 29.27 20.28 2.44
C THR A 125 29.59 21.72 2.03
N CYS A 126 28.59 22.53 1.65
CA CYS A 126 28.77 23.94 1.32
C CYS A 126 28.77 24.87 2.55
N CYS A 127 28.31 24.38 3.71
CA CYS A 127 28.31 25.12 4.98
C CYS A 127 29.46 24.71 5.95
N LYS A 128 30.50 24.04 5.43
CA LYS A 128 31.78 23.80 6.13
C LYS A 128 32.85 24.74 5.60
#